data_AF-A0A5C7R6T0-F1
#
_entry.id   AF-A0A5C7R6T0-F1
#
_cell.length_a   1.000
_cell.length_b   1.000
_cell.length_c   1.000
_cell.angle_alpha   90.00
_cell.angle_beta   90.00
_cell.angle_gamma   90.00
#
_symmetry.space_group_name_H-M   'P 1'
#
loop_
_entity.id
_entity.type
_entity.pdbx_description
1 polymer ?
#
loop_
_entity_poly.entity_id
_entity_poly.type
_entity_poly.pdbx_seq_one_letter_code
_entity_poly.pdbx_strand_id
1 'polypeptide(L)'
;MSNQAIVKEYSNGEVTIIWQPAKCIHSTICFRHLPEVFNPQQRPWVKVEAASTERLIEQVKNCPSGALSYKMDQKAQAEPNKAEVVKVKLAPNGPLIVQGTIEVQDKNGTTTTHTMTALCRCGASANKPYCDGSHQRVGFTD
;
A
#
# COMPACT_ATOMS: atom_id res chain seq x y z
N MET A 1 -36.43 28.63 3.42
CA MET A 1 -35.03 29.06 3.33
C MET A 1 -34.16 27.86 3.66
N SER A 2 -33.49 27.30 2.67
CA SER A 2 -32.70 26.07 2.80
C SER A 2 -31.54 26.33 3.76
N ASN A 3 -31.64 25.82 4.99
CA ASN A 3 -30.59 25.93 5.99
C ASN A 3 -29.43 25.02 5.54
N GLN A 4 -28.56 25.52 4.68
CA GLN A 4 -27.46 24.75 4.12
C GLN A 4 -26.45 24.51 5.24
N ALA A 5 -26.38 23.28 5.74
CA ALA A 5 -25.45 22.91 6.79
C ALA A 5 -24.01 23.22 6.34
N ILE A 6 -23.24 23.90 7.19
CA ILE A 6 -21.83 24.17 6.91
C ILE A 6 -21.10 22.82 6.80
N VAL A 7 -20.46 22.57 5.66
CA VAL A 7 -19.62 21.40 5.40
C VAL A 7 -18.25 21.92 4.99
N LYS A 8 -17.19 21.41 5.63
CA LYS A 8 -15.80 21.69 5.26
C LYS A 8 -15.12 20.42 4.81
N GLU A 9 -14.27 20.55 3.79
CA GLU A 9 -13.52 19.43 3.22
C GLU A 9 -12.02 19.72 3.30
N TYR A 10 -11.24 18.69 3.63
CA TYR A 10 -9.79 18.73 3.73
C TYR A 10 -9.23 17.52 3.01
N SER A 11 -8.52 17.72 1.89
CA SER A 11 -7.96 16.62 1.09
C SER A 11 -6.45 16.65 1.10
N ASN A 12 -5.83 15.47 1.20
CA ASN A 12 -4.38 15.28 0.98
C ASN A 12 -4.08 14.64 -0.38
N GLY A 13 -5.09 14.49 -1.26
CA GLY A 13 -4.97 13.81 -2.56
C GLY A 13 -5.23 12.30 -2.52
N GLU A 14 -5.22 11.68 -1.34
CA GLU A 14 -5.59 10.27 -1.13
C GLU A 14 -6.96 10.12 -0.49
N VAL A 15 -7.20 10.88 0.56
CA VAL A 15 -8.43 10.91 1.32
C VAL A 15 -8.88 12.34 1.54
N THR A 16 -10.18 12.57 1.40
CA THR A 16 -10.80 13.83 1.78
C THR A 16 -11.59 13.64 3.08
N ILE A 17 -11.16 14.33 4.14
CA ILE A 17 -11.87 14.43 5.41
C ILE A 17 -12.95 15.51 5.32
N ILE A 18 -14.17 15.11 5.65
CA ILE A 18 -15.35 15.96 5.65
C ILE A 18 -15.72 16.26 7.10
N TRP A 19 -15.89 17.53 7.42
CA TRP A 19 -16.30 17.98 8.75
C TRP A 19 -17.61 18.77 8.68
N GLN A 20 -18.58 18.34 9.49
CA GLN A 20 -19.89 18.94 9.64
C GLN A 20 -20.06 19.46 11.08
N PRO A 21 -19.68 20.72 11.38
CA PRO A 21 -19.70 21.28 12.74
C PRO A 21 -21.05 21.14 13.44
N ALA A 22 -22.16 21.28 12.72
CA ALA A 22 -23.51 21.16 13.28
C ALA A 22 -23.82 19.78 13.88
N LYS A 23 -23.10 18.73 13.48
CA LYS A 23 -23.24 17.37 14.04
C LYS A 23 -22.28 17.12 15.20
N CYS A 24 -21.37 18.03 15.53
CA CYS A 24 -20.32 17.78 16.51
C CYS A 24 -20.85 17.88 17.94
N ILE A 25 -20.82 16.78 18.69
CA ILE A 25 -21.14 16.76 20.13
C ILE A 25 -19.94 17.13 21.03
N HIS A 26 -18.82 17.54 20.43
CA HIS A 26 -17.59 17.93 21.13
C HIS A 26 -17.07 16.87 22.12
N SER A 27 -17.11 15.58 21.74
CA SER A 27 -16.59 14.48 22.57
C SER A 27 -15.08 14.55 22.86
N THR A 28 -14.35 15.41 22.13
CA THR A 28 -12.88 15.61 22.19
C THR A 28 -12.02 14.43 21.74
N ILE A 29 -12.62 13.29 21.38
CA ILE A 29 -11.90 12.08 20.92
C ILE A 29 -10.96 12.41 19.75
N CYS A 30 -11.43 13.21 18.80
CA CYS A 30 -10.69 13.62 17.60
C CYS A 30 -9.35 14.32 17.94
N PHE A 31 -9.38 15.37 18.77
CA PHE A 31 -8.17 16.11 19.15
C PHE A 31 -7.31 15.34 20.15
N ARG A 32 -7.90 14.57 21.07
CA ARG A 32 -7.12 13.87 22.10
C ARG A 32 -6.30 12.71 21.55
N HIS A 33 -6.78 11.98 20.55
CA HIS A 33 -6.06 10.80 20.01
C HIS A 33 -5.27 11.11 18.74
N LEU A 34 -5.50 12.25 18.08
CA LEU A 34 -4.72 12.67 16.92
C LEU A 34 -4.54 14.20 16.87
N PRO A 35 -3.86 14.79 17.88
CA PRO A 35 -3.72 16.24 18.03
C PRO A 35 -2.90 16.92 16.93
N GLU A 36 -2.02 16.16 16.26
CA GLU A 36 -1.24 16.63 15.11
C GLU A 36 -2.13 16.99 13.91
N VAL A 37 -3.28 16.33 13.77
CA VAL A 37 -4.27 16.56 12.69
C VAL A 37 -5.39 17.49 13.15
N PHE A 38 -6.03 17.19 14.28
CA PHE A 38 -7.29 17.83 14.69
C PHE A 38 -7.09 18.82 15.84
N ASN A 39 -6.62 20.04 15.58
CA ASN A 39 -6.32 21.02 16.63
C ASN A 39 -7.30 22.22 16.66
N PRO A 40 -8.23 22.31 17.63
CA PRO A 40 -9.20 23.41 17.73
C PRO A 40 -8.59 24.80 17.91
N GLN A 41 -7.34 24.89 18.36
CA GLN A 41 -6.63 26.16 18.55
C GLN A 41 -5.98 26.68 17.27
N GLN A 42 -5.88 25.86 16.22
CA GLN A 42 -5.25 26.22 14.95
C GLN A 42 -6.27 26.47 13.84
N ARG A 43 -5.86 27.23 12.82
CA ARG A 43 -6.64 27.46 11.59
C ARG A 43 -5.72 27.23 10.39
N PRO A 44 -6.03 26.27 9.49
CA PRO A 44 -7.10 25.30 9.59
C PRO A 44 -6.95 24.37 10.81
N TRP A 45 -8.07 23.96 11.41
CA TRP A 45 -8.06 23.09 12.59
C TRP A 45 -7.87 21.60 12.24
N VAL A 46 -8.00 21.26 10.95
CA VAL A 46 -7.71 19.93 10.40
C VAL A 46 -6.51 20.06 9.46
N LYS A 47 -5.45 19.31 9.73
CA LYS A 47 -4.22 19.21 8.92
C LYS A 47 -4.05 17.77 8.44
N VAL A 48 -4.59 17.46 7.27
CA VAL A 48 -4.62 16.10 6.71
C VAL A 48 -3.25 15.60 6.26
N GLU A 49 -2.28 16.49 6.12
CA GLU A 49 -0.88 16.20 5.82
C GLU A 49 -0.07 15.77 7.05
N ALA A 50 -0.60 15.90 8.27
CA ALA A 50 0.14 15.64 9.51
C ALA A 50 0.16 14.16 9.95
N ALA A 51 -0.60 13.27 9.29
CA ALA A 51 -0.66 11.84 9.60
C ALA A 51 -0.93 11.02 8.32
N SER A 52 -0.71 9.70 8.38
CA SER A 52 -1.06 8.81 7.27
C SER A 52 -2.56 8.67 7.05
N THR A 53 -2.95 8.31 5.83
CA THR A 53 -4.34 8.07 5.41
C THR A 53 -5.04 7.05 6.31
N GLU A 54 -4.35 5.98 6.72
CA GLU A 54 -4.91 4.96 7.62
C GLU A 54 -5.25 5.56 8.98
N ARG A 55 -4.33 6.34 9.57
CA ARG A 55 -4.53 6.96 10.90
C ARG A 55 -5.65 8.00 10.87
N LEU A 56 -5.76 8.76 9.77
CA LEU A 56 -6.87 9.69 9.55
C LEU A 56 -8.21 8.96 9.54
N ILE A 57 -8.31 7.88 8.76
CA ILE A 57 -9.55 7.10 8.62
C ILE A 57 -9.93 6.43 9.93
N GLU A 58 -8.98 5.80 10.61
CA GLU A 58 -9.20 5.17 11.92
C GLU A 58 -9.75 6.19 12.92
N GLN A 59 -9.13 7.38 12.97
CA GLN A 59 -9.55 8.41 13.90
C GLN A 59 -10.92 9.01 13.55
N VAL A 60 -11.23 9.18 12.26
CA VAL A 60 -12.53 9.65 11.80
C VAL A 60 -13.63 8.65 12.13
N LYS A 61 -13.37 7.34 12.01
CA LYS A 61 -14.31 6.27 12.41
C LYS A 61 -14.64 6.31 13.90
N ASN A 62 -13.73 6.81 14.74
CA ASN A 62 -13.95 6.97 16.18
C ASN A 62 -14.80 8.21 16.54
N CYS A 63 -15.29 8.98 15.56
CA CYS A 63 -16.17 10.12 15.82
C CYS A 63 -17.59 9.66 16.20
N PRO A 64 -18.01 9.78 17.48
CA PRO A 64 -19.28 9.20 17.94
C PRO A 64 -20.51 9.90 17.34
N SER A 65 -20.36 11.14 16.88
CA SER A 65 -21.48 11.91 16.33
C SER A 65 -21.54 11.91 14.81
N GLY A 66 -20.57 11.28 14.13
CA GLY A 66 -20.45 11.34 12.67
C GLY A 66 -20.23 12.76 12.13
N ALA A 67 -19.74 13.69 12.96
CA ALA A 67 -19.35 15.03 12.53
C ALA A 67 -18.11 15.02 11.64
N LEU A 68 -17.29 13.97 11.76
CA LEU A 68 -16.21 13.67 10.84
C LEU A 68 -16.62 12.47 9.99
N SER A 69 -16.39 12.58 8.69
CA SER A 69 -16.48 11.47 7.73
C SER A 69 -15.37 11.60 6.70
N TYR A 70 -15.23 10.63 5.81
CA TYR A 70 -14.22 10.64 4.77
C TYR A 70 -14.77 10.13 3.45
N LYS A 71 -14.19 10.59 2.34
CA LYS A 71 -14.33 10.01 1.00
C LYS A 71 -12.93 9.68 0.48
N MET A 72 -12.79 8.51 -0.14
CA MET A 72 -11.56 8.14 -0.83
C MET A 72 -11.54 8.82 -2.19
N ASP A 73 -10.44 9.48 -2.53
CA ASP A 73 -10.28 10.05 -3.85
C ASP A 73 -9.93 8.90 -4.81
N GLN A 74 -10.77 8.63 -5.82
CA GLN A 74 -10.66 7.45 -6.70
C GLN A 74 -9.34 7.36 -7.49
N LYS A 75 -8.53 8.43 -7.50
CA LYS A 75 -7.15 8.42 -8.03
C LYS A 75 -6.13 7.77 -7.08
N ALA A 76 -6.50 7.53 -5.82
CA ALA A 76 -5.69 6.87 -4.80
C ALA A 76 -6.11 5.42 -4.52
N GLN A 77 -6.96 4.83 -5.38
CA GLN A 77 -7.01 3.38 -5.55
C GLN A 77 -5.85 2.89 -6.43
N ALA A 78 -4.64 3.33 -6.10
CA ALA A 78 -3.49 2.47 -6.19
C ALA A 78 -3.15 2.20 -4.72
N GLU A 79 -3.58 1.05 -4.22
CA GLU A 79 -3.03 0.48 -2.98
C GLU A 79 -1.53 0.81 -2.94
N PRO A 80 -0.96 1.31 -1.83
CA PRO A 80 0.47 1.15 -1.64
C PRO A 80 0.66 -0.36 -1.60
N ASN A 81 1.02 -0.91 -2.76
CA ASN A 81 1.35 -2.29 -3.02
C ASN A 81 2.15 -2.75 -1.80
N LYS A 82 1.50 -3.47 -0.89
CA LYS A 82 2.18 -4.19 0.17
C LYS A 82 2.94 -5.23 -0.62
N ALA A 83 4.11 -4.86 -1.14
CA ALA A 83 4.85 -5.63 -2.11
C ALA A 83 4.85 -7.05 -1.58
N GLU A 84 4.06 -7.93 -2.21
CA GLU A 84 3.93 -9.29 -1.73
C GLU A 84 5.35 -9.81 -1.72
N VAL A 85 5.87 -10.08 -0.52
CA VAL A 85 7.29 -10.38 -0.36
C VAL A 85 7.57 -11.62 -1.20
N VAL A 86 8.26 -11.41 -2.31
CA VAL A 86 8.68 -12.50 -3.21
C VAL A 86 9.75 -13.29 -2.49
N LYS A 87 9.47 -14.56 -2.20
CA LYS A 87 10.42 -15.44 -1.51
C LYS A 87 11.35 -16.08 -2.53
N VAL A 88 12.63 -15.78 -2.43
CA VAL A 88 13.67 -16.46 -3.23
C VAL A 88 14.44 -17.41 -2.33
N LYS A 89 14.43 -18.70 -2.64
CA LYS A 89 15.16 -19.74 -1.91
C LYS A 89 16.29 -20.30 -2.77
N LEU A 90 17.46 -20.50 -2.19
CA LEU A 90 18.55 -21.22 -2.84
C LEU A 90 18.34 -22.71 -2.61
N ALA A 91 18.22 -23.49 -3.70
CA ALA A 91 18.33 -24.94 -3.61
C ALA A 91 19.82 -25.30 -3.52
N PRO A 92 20.24 -26.17 -2.57
CA PRO A 92 21.61 -26.68 -2.49
C PRO A 92 22.05 -27.27 -3.83
N ASN A 93 23.23 -26.89 -4.32
CA ASN A 93 23.79 -27.33 -5.60
C ASN A 93 22.83 -27.07 -6.80
N GLY A 94 21.93 -26.09 -6.65
CA GLY A 94 20.73 -25.97 -7.46
C GLY A 94 20.29 -24.54 -7.77
N PRO A 95 19.12 -24.39 -8.40
CA PRO A 95 18.60 -23.10 -8.88
C PRO A 95 18.10 -22.18 -7.76
N LEU A 96 17.77 -20.94 -8.13
CA LEU A 96 16.98 -20.03 -7.31
C LEU A 96 15.49 -20.34 -7.49
N ILE A 97 14.83 -20.79 -6.42
CA ILE A 97 13.39 -21.04 -6.40
C ILE A 97 12.68 -19.74 -6.01
N VAL A 98 11.92 -19.18 -6.93
CA VAL A 98 11.14 -17.95 -6.72
C VAL A 98 9.69 -18.31 -6.45
N GLN A 99 9.16 -17.87 -5.32
CA GLN A 99 7.77 -18.05 -4.91
C GLN A 99 7.12 -16.67 -4.74
N GLY A 100 6.09 -16.39 -5.55
CA GLY A 100 5.45 -15.08 -5.65
C GLY A 100 5.29 -14.64 -7.10
N THR A 101 4.41 -13.68 -7.33
CA THR A 101 4.14 -13.14 -8.67
C THR A 101 5.34 -12.31 -9.14
N ILE A 102 6.00 -12.77 -10.20
CA ILE A 102 7.10 -12.06 -10.86
C ILE A 102 6.84 -11.93 -12.36
N GLU A 103 7.42 -10.89 -12.95
CA GLU A 103 7.53 -10.74 -14.39
C GLU A 103 8.98 -10.95 -14.82
N VAL A 104 9.18 -11.80 -15.82
CA VAL A 104 10.48 -12.10 -16.41
C VAL A 104 10.45 -11.61 -17.85
N GLN A 105 11.28 -10.62 -18.15
CA GLN A 105 11.49 -10.11 -19.50
C GLN A 105 12.69 -10.80 -20.15
N ASP A 106 12.52 -11.29 -21.37
CA ASP A 106 13.61 -11.87 -22.16
C ASP A 106 14.41 -10.79 -22.93
N LYS A 107 15.49 -11.21 -23.59
CA LYS A 107 16.32 -10.33 -24.43
C LYS A 107 15.58 -9.69 -25.61
N ASN A 108 14.43 -10.23 -26.00
CA ASN A 108 13.61 -9.75 -27.10
C ASN A 108 12.52 -8.78 -26.61
N GLY A 109 12.46 -8.51 -25.30
CA GLY A 109 11.44 -7.66 -24.68
C GLY A 109 10.13 -8.40 -24.36
N THR A 110 10.06 -9.72 -24.58
CA THR A 110 8.88 -10.53 -24.26
C THR A 110 8.81 -10.74 -22.75
N THR A 111 7.72 -10.30 -22.14
CA THR A 111 7.46 -10.46 -20.71
C THR A 111 6.58 -11.67 -20.44
N THR A 112 6.97 -12.50 -19.46
CA THR A 112 6.18 -13.64 -18.99
C THR A 112 5.98 -13.54 -17.48
N THR A 113 4.76 -13.80 -17.02
CA THR A 113 4.40 -13.76 -15.61
C THR A 113 4.43 -15.15 -15.00
N HIS A 114 5.04 -15.28 -13.82
CA HIS A 114 5.16 -16.55 -13.08
C HIS A 114 4.75 -16.34 -11.63
N THR A 115 4.07 -17.32 -11.03
CA THR A 115 3.78 -17.35 -9.59
C THR A 115 4.73 -18.27 -8.81
N MET A 116 5.38 -19.19 -9.53
CA MET A 116 6.41 -20.10 -9.04
C MET A 116 7.35 -20.41 -10.20
N THR A 117 8.65 -20.17 -10.04
CA THR A 117 9.63 -20.52 -11.08
C THR A 117 11.01 -20.83 -10.51
N ALA A 118 11.86 -21.49 -11.30
CA ALA A 118 13.23 -21.81 -10.93
C ALA A 118 14.20 -21.13 -11.91
N LEU A 119 15.01 -20.20 -11.40
CA LEU A 119 15.99 -19.46 -12.19
C LEU A 119 17.37 -20.13 -12.11
N CYS A 120 18.04 -20.20 -13.26
CA CYS A 120 19.34 -20.81 -13.38
C CYS A 120 20.38 -20.03 -12.58
N ARG A 121 21.11 -20.75 -11.71
CA ARG A 121 22.25 -20.21 -10.95
C ARG A 121 23.59 -20.78 -11.40
N CYS A 122 23.62 -21.99 -11.97
CA CYS A 122 24.84 -22.70 -12.37
C CYS A 122 25.48 -22.20 -13.69
N GLY A 123 24.81 -21.33 -14.45
CA GLY A 123 25.29 -20.85 -15.76
C GLY A 123 25.17 -21.84 -16.92
N ALA A 124 24.92 -23.12 -16.67
CA ALA A 124 24.93 -24.18 -17.70
C ALA A 124 23.59 -24.41 -18.43
N SER A 125 22.48 -23.83 -17.98
CA SER A 125 21.15 -24.04 -18.59
C SER A 125 21.12 -23.66 -20.07
N ALA A 126 20.46 -24.47 -20.90
CA ALA A 126 20.15 -24.16 -22.30
C ALA A 126 18.86 -23.31 -22.43
N ASN A 127 18.03 -23.27 -21.38
CA ASN A 127 16.77 -22.52 -21.33
C ASN A 127 16.86 -21.26 -20.44
N LYS A 128 17.95 -20.49 -20.58
CA LYS A 128 18.15 -19.28 -19.75
C LYS A 128 17.00 -18.28 -19.95
N PRO A 129 16.51 -17.62 -18.90
CA PRO A 129 17.06 -17.58 -17.52
C PRO A 129 16.62 -18.74 -16.61
N TYR A 130 15.83 -19.70 -17.10
CA TYR A 130 15.24 -20.77 -16.32
C TYR A 130 16.19 -21.94 -16.08
N CYS A 131 15.96 -22.68 -15.01
CA CYS A 131 16.65 -23.93 -14.73
C CYS A 131 16.07 -25.08 -15.58
N ASP A 132 16.95 -25.86 -16.21
CA ASP A 132 16.61 -27.03 -17.03
C ASP A 132 17.23 -28.34 -16.48
N GLY A 133 17.77 -28.30 -15.26
CA GLY A 133 18.46 -29.44 -14.62
C GLY A 133 19.95 -29.55 -14.92
N SER A 134 20.53 -28.66 -15.75
CA SER A 134 21.96 -28.73 -16.11
C SER A 134 22.93 -28.64 -14.94
N HIS A 135 22.52 -28.08 -13.80
CA HIS A 135 23.32 -28.01 -12.57
C HIS A 135 23.80 -29.39 -12.09
N GLN A 136 23.01 -30.44 -12.28
CA GLN A 136 23.41 -31.81 -11.93
C GLN A 136 24.50 -32.34 -12.86
N ARG A 137 24.36 -32.07 -14.17
CA ARG A 137 25.29 -32.56 -15.19
C ARG A 137 26.68 -31.92 -15.08
N VAL A 138 26.73 -30.64 -14.70
CA VAL A 138 28.00 -29.90 -14.53
C VAL A 138 28.58 -30.01 -13.13
N GLY A 139 27.93 -30.72 -12.21
CA GLY A 139 28.40 -30.87 -10.83
C GLY A 139 28.45 -29.54 -10.07
N PHE A 140 27.50 -28.64 -10.32
CA PHE A 140 27.48 -27.33 -9.66
C PHE A 140 27.44 -27.50 -8.14
N THR A 141 28.34 -26.82 -7.45
CA THR A 141 28.47 -26.82 -5.98
C THR A 141 28.61 -25.37 -5.52
N ASP A 142 27.90 -25.01 -4.44
CA ASP A 142 27.85 -23.65 -3.88
C ASP A 142 28.16 -23.57 -2.39
#